data_AF-A0A9Q0WUV7-F1
#
_entry.id   AF-A0A9Q0WUV7-F1
#
_cell.length_a   1.000
_cell.length_b   1.000
_cell.length_c   1.000
_cell.angle_alpha   90.00
_cell.angle_beta   90.00
_cell.angle_gamma   90.00
#
_symmetry.space_group_name_H-M   'P 1'
#
loop_
_entity.id
_entity.type
_entity.pdbx_description
1 polymer ?
#
loop_
_entity_poly.entity_id
_entity_poly.type
_entity_poly.pdbx_seq_one_letter_code
_entity_poly.pdbx_strand_id
1 'polypeptide(L)'
;MFESNKKKYGPFGIQYGTYFSIPMTGGKIVGFHGRSSWYLDSIGVFLMPLLQRNLSDNFAAPRNYNTNGTDEKYRDDSYDLEDELNVVIRRPEINSNTKQAVSYGPWGGNGGIMFDDGAYTGVREVRLTSQGAIVSIQICYDLNGKATWGRKNGGSGGTRLDKISFDYPSEILTHITGFYGSTILRGPAVVKSLTFYTNKRKYGPFGEEQGTSFSSASNSGIIVGFHGRNRNFVDSIGVHVLEGRLPVSRPIPRPFYETSETSEVLHVYEVIRGAVKEAAPLVSGPWGGGGGKPWDDGVFSGVKKIFLTKGEAIYSIQIEYDRNGQSFWAVGHGGGSEGSFNMIKFDYPYEVLTSVCGYYATLTGDDQRKGGVIKSLTFYTNKAKYGPYGEETGTFFTSTRTEGKIVGFHGRTGCYLNAIGVHLT
;
A
#
# COMPACT_ATOMS: atom_id res chain seq x y z
N MET A 1 22.21 21.47 -7.10
CA MET A 1 23.62 21.22 -6.68
C MET A 1 23.90 19.75 -6.94
N PHE A 2 25.02 19.42 -7.59
CA PHE A 2 25.44 18.03 -7.82
C PHE A 2 26.52 17.68 -6.80
N GLU A 3 26.33 16.60 -6.06
CA GLU A 3 27.27 16.14 -5.03
C GLU A 3 27.87 14.80 -5.44
N SER A 4 29.20 14.71 -5.40
CA SER A 4 29.95 13.47 -5.60
C SER A 4 30.65 13.09 -4.30
N ASN A 5 31.19 11.88 -4.24
CA ASN A 5 32.00 11.40 -3.12
C ASN A 5 33.36 12.11 -2.95
N LYS A 6 33.69 13.09 -3.81
CA LYS A 6 34.95 13.85 -3.75
C LYS A 6 34.76 15.36 -3.67
N LYS A 7 33.67 15.89 -4.24
CA LYS A 7 33.43 17.34 -4.35
C LYS A 7 31.96 17.64 -4.64
N LYS A 8 31.52 18.85 -4.26
CA LYS A 8 30.23 19.44 -4.63
C LYS A 8 30.39 20.41 -5.80
N TYR A 9 29.41 20.43 -6.70
CA TYR A 9 29.38 21.26 -7.90
C TYR A 9 28.06 22.04 -7.97
N GLY A 10 28.16 23.36 -8.13
CA GLY A 10 27.04 24.31 -8.12
C GLY A 10 27.07 25.25 -6.91
N PRO A 11 25.97 25.97 -6.63
CA PRO A 11 24.69 25.96 -7.34
C PRO A 11 24.80 26.43 -8.80
N PHE A 12 23.94 25.90 -9.67
CA PHE A 12 23.78 26.39 -11.03
C PHE A 12 22.36 26.93 -11.16
N GLY A 13 22.20 28.15 -11.67
CA GLY A 13 20.92 28.88 -11.72
C GLY A 13 20.66 29.79 -10.53
N ILE A 14 19.45 30.33 -10.45
CA ILE A 14 19.02 31.28 -9.40
C ILE A 14 18.40 30.48 -8.23
N GLN A 15 18.80 30.78 -7.00
CA GLN A 15 18.32 30.10 -5.80
C GLN A 15 17.01 30.71 -5.26
N TYR A 16 15.94 30.68 -6.07
CA TYR A 16 14.61 31.15 -5.66
C TYR A 16 13.57 30.03 -5.87
N GLY A 17 12.75 29.74 -4.85
CA GLY A 17 11.74 28.66 -4.87
C GLY A 17 11.88 27.64 -3.73
N THR A 18 11.14 26.54 -3.81
CA THR A 18 11.18 25.46 -2.79
C THR A 18 12.42 24.59 -2.97
N TYR A 19 13.31 24.59 -1.98
CA TYR A 19 14.49 23.72 -1.94
C TYR A 19 14.09 22.25 -1.76
N PHE A 20 14.82 21.35 -2.42
CA PHE A 20 14.72 19.91 -2.21
C PHE A 20 16.11 19.29 -2.05
N SER A 21 16.20 18.24 -1.23
CA SER A 21 17.38 17.39 -1.10
C SER A 21 16.95 15.93 -0.93
N ILE A 22 17.84 15.02 -1.35
CA ILE A 22 17.65 13.59 -1.13
C ILE A 22 18.59 13.21 0.01
N PRO A 23 18.08 12.82 1.20
CA PRO A 23 18.94 12.31 2.27
C PRO A 23 19.52 10.98 1.82
N MET A 24 20.83 10.92 1.56
CA MET A 24 21.49 9.71 1.05
C MET A 24 22.66 9.28 1.95
N THR A 25 22.59 8.03 2.39
CA THR A 25 23.72 7.25 2.93
C THR A 25 23.91 6.03 2.02
N GLY A 26 24.96 6.00 1.20
CA GLY A 26 25.44 4.75 0.54
C GLY A 26 24.88 4.36 -0.84
N GLY A 27 24.62 5.28 -1.77
CA GLY A 27 24.17 4.96 -3.14
C GLY A 27 24.92 5.70 -4.24
N LYS A 28 24.95 5.14 -5.46
CA LYS A 28 25.46 5.79 -6.68
C LYS A 28 24.30 6.21 -7.57
N ILE A 29 24.33 7.46 -8.06
CA ILE A 29 23.43 7.91 -9.12
C ILE A 29 23.87 7.23 -10.42
N VAL A 30 22.98 6.45 -11.03
CA VAL A 30 23.25 5.70 -12.27
C VAL A 30 22.52 6.27 -13.49
N GLY A 31 21.62 7.21 -13.28
CA GLY A 31 20.96 7.94 -14.35
C GLY A 31 20.09 9.07 -13.82
N PHE A 32 19.56 9.87 -14.73
CA PHE A 32 18.63 10.95 -14.44
C PHE A 32 17.33 10.72 -15.19
N HIS A 33 16.23 11.17 -14.61
CA HIS A 33 14.95 11.28 -15.30
C HIS A 33 14.35 12.63 -14.98
N GLY A 34 13.34 13.05 -15.74
CA GLY A 34 12.78 14.37 -15.58
C GLY A 34 11.82 14.73 -16.69
N ARG A 35 11.39 15.98 -16.67
CA ARG A 35 10.57 16.58 -17.72
C ARG A 35 11.28 17.82 -18.21
N SER A 36 11.33 18.00 -19.52
CA SER A 36 11.85 19.21 -20.14
C SER A 36 10.98 19.61 -21.31
N SER A 37 10.79 20.91 -21.45
CA SER A 37 10.32 21.56 -22.67
C SER A 37 11.43 22.50 -23.15
N TRP A 38 11.17 23.80 -23.33
CA TRP A 38 12.24 24.80 -23.54
C TRP A 38 13.15 24.99 -22.32
N TYR A 39 12.67 24.61 -21.13
CA TYR A 39 13.43 24.58 -19.87
C TYR A 39 13.30 23.20 -19.19
N LEU A 40 14.09 22.97 -18.15
CA LEU A 40 14.01 21.76 -17.33
C LEU A 40 12.90 21.95 -16.27
N ASP A 41 11.76 21.29 -16.47
CA ASP A 41 10.57 21.43 -15.61
C ASP A 41 10.66 20.58 -14.33
N SER A 42 11.34 19.43 -14.41
CA SER A 42 11.57 18.56 -13.25
C SER A 42 12.78 17.67 -13.47
N ILE A 43 13.44 17.28 -12.38
CA ILE A 43 14.58 16.38 -12.40
C ILE A 43 14.53 15.41 -11.21
N GLY A 44 14.85 14.16 -11.48
CA GLY A 44 15.01 13.07 -10.53
C GLY A 44 16.20 12.19 -10.93
N VAL A 45 16.54 11.24 -10.07
CA VAL A 45 17.72 10.38 -10.22
C VAL A 45 17.36 8.91 -10.07
N PHE A 46 17.95 8.07 -10.91
CA PHE A 46 17.99 6.64 -10.70
C PHE A 46 19.15 6.31 -9.76
N LEU A 47 18.83 5.62 -8.66
CA LEU A 47 19.78 5.24 -7.63
C LEU A 47 20.07 3.75 -7.67
N MET A 48 21.35 3.41 -7.57
CA MET A 48 21.80 2.04 -7.32
C MET A 48 22.47 2.01 -5.94
N PRO A 49 22.03 1.15 -5.00
CA PRO A 49 22.73 0.94 -3.74
C PRO A 49 24.17 0.48 -4.03
N LEU A 50 25.15 1.10 -3.39
CA LEU A 50 26.51 0.56 -3.45
C LEU A 50 26.53 -0.67 -2.55
N LEU A 51 26.61 -1.86 -3.16
CA LEU A 51 27.00 -3.07 -2.45
C LEU A 51 28.34 -2.77 -1.76
N GLN A 52 28.30 -2.68 -0.43
CA GLN A 52 29.50 -2.61 0.37
C GLN A 52 30.18 -3.95 0.20
N ARG A 53 31.15 -3.99 -0.72
CA ARG A 53 31.96 -5.17 -0.97
C ARG A 53 32.76 -5.39 0.31
N ASN A 54 32.38 -6.41 1.08
CA ASN A 54 33.22 -6.93 2.15
C ASN A 54 34.54 -7.35 1.51
N LEU A 55 35.56 -6.52 1.65
CA LEU A 55 36.95 -6.87 1.37
C LEU A 55 37.46 -7.62 2.58
N SER A 56 37.15 -8.91 2.63
CA SER A 56 37.81 -9.89 3.47
C SER A 56 37.95 -11.15 2.63
N ASP A 57 39.03 -11.24 1.86
CA ASP A 57 40.03 -12.29 2.09
C ASP A 57 41.21 -12.20 1.11
N ASN A 58 42.39 -12.20 1.74
CA ASN A 58 43.67 -12.76 1.35
C ASN A 58 44.75 -11.92 0.61
N PHE A 59 45.70 -11.49 1.46
CA PHE A 59 47.17 -11.60 1.35
C PHE A 59 47.88 -11.03 0.11
N ALA A 60 48.56 -9.89 0.31
CA ALA A 60 50.03 -9.81 0.42
C ALA A 60 50.50 -8.35 0.19
N ALA A 61 51.11 -7.75 1.21
CA ALA A 61 52.02 -6.60 1.05
C ALA A 61 53.35 -7.09 0.40
N PRO A 62 54.28 -6.25 -0.13
CA PRO A 62 54.59 -4.94 0.47
C PRO A 62 55.26 -3.85 -0.42
N ARG A 63 55.54 -2.70 0.25
CA ARG A 63 56.56 -1.64 -0.04
C ARG A 63 56.24 -0.65 -1.17
N ASN A 64 56.60 0.64 -1.11
CA ASN A 64 57.26 1.52 -0.13
C ASN A 64 57.16 2.97 -0.67
N TYR A 65 57.50 3.93 0.21
CA TYR A 65 58.05 5.28 -0.01
C TYR A 65 57.09 6.50 0.02
N ASN A 66 57.19 7.25 1.13
CA ASN A 66 57.70 8.64 1.25
C ASN A 66 57.10 9.70 0.29
N THR A 67 56.74 10.94 0.66
CA THR A 67 57.16 11.83 1.77
C THR A 67 56.40 13.18 1.68
N ASN A 68 56.26 13.85 2.83
CA ASN A 68 56.35 15.30 3.09
C ASN A 68 55.17 16.28 2.89
N GLY A 69 54.99 17.10 3.96
CA GLY A 69 54.43 18.47 3.95
C GLY A 69 53.35 18.69 5.02
N THR A 70 53.68 18.89 6.32
CA THR A 70 53.67 20.20 7.05
C THR A 70 52.36 20.99 6.81
N ASP A 71 51.49 21.31 7.77
CA ASP A 71 51.75 22.13 8.95
C ASP A 71 50.51 22.19 9.88
N GLU A 72 50.78 22.65 11.10
CA GLU A 72 49.92 22.94 12.27
C GLU A 72 48.60 23.71 11.97
N LYS A 73 47.56 23.86 12.82
CA LYS A 73 47.29 23.71 14.26
C LYS A 73 45.78 23.95 14.43
N TYR A 74 45.13 23.31 15.41
CA TYR A 74 44.23 23.87 16.44
C TYR A 74 43.38 22.72 17.03
N ARG A 75 43.67 22.42 18.30
CA ARG A 75 42.86 21.59 19.20
C ARG A 75 41.68 22.42 19.69
N ASP A 76 40.51 21.80 19.83
CA ASP A 76 39.80 21.78 21.11
C ASP A 76 38.93 20.52 21.21
N ASP A 77 38.91 19.96 22.42
CA ASP A 77 38.50 18.61 22.78
C ASP A 77 37.04 18.55 23.25
N SER A 78 36.29 17.51 22.89
CA SER A 78 35.13 17.03 23.65
C SER A 78 34.79 15.59 23.26
N TYR A 79 34.97 14.70 24.21
CA TYR A 79 34.91 13.23 24.10
C TYR A 79 33.51 12.63 23.92
N ASP A 80 33.52 11.46 23.29
CA ASP A 80 32.46 10.53 22.92
C ASP A 80 31.79 9.78 24.08
N LEU A 81 30.52 9.43 23.90
CA LEU A 81 29.87 8.23 24.45
C LEU A 81 28.86 7.66 23.44
N GLU A 82 29.36 7.08 22.35
CA GLU A 82 28.58 6.16 21.51
C GLU A 82 29.45 4.96 21.11
N ASP A 83 29.67 4.05 22.05
CA ASP A 83 30.10 2.70 21.72
C ASP A 83 29.59 1.73 22.78
N GLU A 84 28.34 1.28 22.63
CA GLU A 84 27.84 -0.04 23.05
C GLU A 84 26.36 -0.18 22.67
N LEU A 85 26.08 -0.86 21.56
CA LEU A 85 25.05 -1.91 21.43
C LEU A 85 24.94 -2.39 19.96
N ASN A 86 26.00 -3.01 19.44
CA ASN A 86 25.89 -3.89 18.27
C ASN A 86 25.69 -5.33 18.76
N VAL A 87 24.44 -5.70 19.08
CA VAL A 87 24.04 -7.11 19.20
C VAL A 87 23.33 -7.53 17.92
N VAL A 88 24.04 -8.33 17.14
CA VAL A 88 23.66 -8.93 15.86
C VAL A 88 22.41 -9.82 16.01
N ILE A 89 21.27 -9.38 15.47
CA ILE A 89 20.13 -10.27 15.17
C ILE A 89 20.21 -10.63 13.68
N ARG A 90 20.56 -11.89 13.41
CA ARG A 90 20.61 -12.47 12.06
C ARG A 90 19.21 -12.43 11.43
N ARG A 91 19.07 -11.77 10.27
CA ARG A 91 17.88 -11.85 9.41
C ARG A 91 17.86 -13.22 8.71
N PRO A 92 16.70 -13.86 8.52
CA PRO A 92 16.61 -15.00 7.62
C PRO A 92 16.79 -14.53 6.18
N GLU A 93 17.67 -15.21 5.45
CA GLU A 93 17.92 -14.99 4.03
C GLU A 93 16.64 -15.27 3.22
N ILE A 94 16.19 -14.26 2.47
CA ILE A 94 15.12 -14.40 1.48
C ILE A 94 15.77 -14.95 0.21
N ASN A 95 15.36 -16.17 -0.18
CA ASN A 95 15.75 -16.78 -1.46
C ASN A 95 15.50 -15.81 -2.62
N SER A 96 16.61 -15.37 -3.24
CA SER A 96 16.67 -14.47 -4.37
C SER A 96 16.33 -15.22 -5.67
N ASN A 97 15.05 -15.26 -6.06
CA ASN A 97 14.69 -15.62 -7.44
C ASN A 97 13.35 -15.08 -7.97
N THR A 98 12.81 -14.00 -7.40
CA THR A 98 11.65 -13.30 -7.99
C THR A 98 12.12 -12.17 -8.91
N LYS A 99 11.87 -12.28 -10.23
CA LYS A 99 11.99 -11.17 -11.18
C LYS A 99 11.23 -9.97 -10.64
N GLN A 100 11.92 -8.86 -10.41
CA GLN A 100 11.34 -7.65 -9.81
C GLN A 100 10.49 -6.90 -10.85
N ALA A 101 9.25 -6.55 -10.51
CA ALA A 101 8.37 -5.75 -11.36
C ALA A 101 8.84 -4.28 -11.40
N VAL A 102 8.76 -3.66 -12.58
CA VAL A 102 9.12 -2.26 -12.83
C VAL A 102 7.85 -1.40 -12.81
N SER A 103 7.87 -0.28 -12.10
CA SER A 103 6.74 0.64 -11.99
C SER A 103 6.81 1.76 -13.02
N TYR A 104 5.70 2.04 -13.71
CA TYR A 104 5.56 3.14 -14.67
C TYR A 104 4.43 4.07 -14.25
N GLY A 105 4.63 5.37 -14.43
CA GLY A 105 3.72 6.42 -13.95
C GLY A 105 4.08 6.88 -12.53
N PRO A 106 3.12 7.38 -11.74
CA PRO A 106 1.70 7.55 -12.08
C PRO A 106 1.46 8.77 -12.99
N TRP A 107 0.53 8.65 -13.93
CA TRP A 107 0.06 9.73 -14.81
C TRP A 107 -1.25 10.31 -14.28
N GLY A 108 -1.33 11.64 -14.16
CA GLY A 108 -2.48 12.33 -13.60
C GLY A 108 -2.10 13.55 -12.77
N GLY A 109 -2.98 13.93 -11.85
CA GLY A 109 -2.74 15.01 -10.89
C GLY A 109 -2.14 14.54 -9.56
N ASN A 110 -1.70 15.53 -8.78
CA ASN A 110 -1.13 15.33 -7.43
C ASN A 110 -2.21 15.29 -6.32
N GLY A 111 -3.49 15.36 -6.70
CA GLY A 111 -4.61 15.26 -5.77
C GLY A 111 -4.80 13.85 -5.20
N GLY A 112 -5.78 13.70 -4.32
CA GLY A 112 -6.14 12.41 -3.73
C GLY A 112 -5.09 11.79 -2.81
N ILE A 113 -5.36 10.56 -2.35
CA ILE A 113 -4.47 9.75 -1.51
C ILE A 113 -3.76 8.69 -2.36
N MET A 114 -2.51 8.38 -2.02
CA MET A 114 -1.77 7.34 -2.72
C MET A 114 -2.37 5.97 -2.47
N PHE A 115 -2.35 5.12 -3.49
CA PHE A 115 -2.65 3.70 -3.38
C PHE A 115 -1.62 2.91 -4.18
N ASP A 116 -1.34 1.70 -3.73
CA ASP A 116 -0.54 0.71 -4.44
C ASP A 116 -1.13 -0.66 -4.11
N ASP A 117 -1.63 -1.36 -5.13
CA ASP A 117 -2.18 -2.70 -4.95
C ASP A 117 -1.07 -3.77 -4.81
N GLY A 118 0.19 -3.42 -5.11
CA GLY A 118 1.33 -4.34 -5.15
C GLY A 118 1.44 -5.10 -6.49
N ALA A 119 2.29 -6.12 -6.53
CA ALA A 119 2.53 -6.94 -7.71
C ALA A 119 1.92 -8.35 -7.57
N TYR A 120 1.27 -8.81 -8.63
CA TYR A 120 0.57 -10.09 -8.74
C TYR A 120 1.12 -10.94 -9.90
N THR A 121 0.48 -12.06 -10.26
CA THR A 121 0.88 -12.86 -11.43
C THR A 121 0.21 -12.40 -12.72
N GLY A 122 -0.87 -11.63 -12.63
CA GLY A 122 -1.52 -11.00 -13.77
C GLY A 122 -2.84 -10.33 -13.42
N VAL A 123 -3.55 -9.85 -14.43
CA VAL A 123 -4.87 -9.21 -14.30
C VAL A 123 -5.93 -10.08 -14.97
N ARG A 124 -7.03 -10.36 -14.26
CA ARG A 124 -8.17 -11.17 -14.73
C ARG A 124 -9.37 -10.33 -15.12
N GLU A 125 -9.65 -9.26 -14.38
CA GLU A 125 -10.81 -8.41 -14.63
C GLU A 125 -10.53 -6.96 -14.24
N VAL A 126 -11.09 -6.01 -14.98
CA VAL A 126 -11.11 -4.59 -14.66
C VAL A 126 -12.55 -4.13 -14.59
N ARG A 127 -12.91 -3.45 -13.50
CA ARG A 127 -14.17 -2.73 -13.34
C ARG A 127 -13.87 -1.25 -13.18
N LEU A 128 -14.51 -0.41 -13.96
CA LEU A 128 -14.36 1.04 -13.83
C LEU A 128 -15.69 1.76 -14.01
N THR A 129 -15.79 2.93 -13.40
CA THR A 129 -16.89 3.86 -13.63
C THR A 129 -16.37 5.18 -14.17
N SER A 130 -17.11 5.79 -15.10
CA SER A 130 -16.75 7.07 -15.69
C SER A 130 -17.93 8.04 -15.74
N GLN A 131 -17.63 9.34 -15.59
CA GLN A 131 -18.55 10.46 -15.75
C GLN A 131 -17.73 11.72 -16.01
N GLY A 132 -17.43 12.02 -17.28
CA GLY A 132 -16.50 13.09 -17.68
C GLY A 132 -15.02 12.84 -17.33
N ALA A 133 -14.75 12.02 -16.31
CA ALA A 133 -13.45 11.49 -15.93
C ALA A 133 -13.62 10.06 -15.38
N ILE A 134 -12.52 9.34 -15.15
CA ILE A 134 -12.54 8.05 -14.44
C ILE A 134 -12.86 8.32 -12.97
N VAL A 135 -14.05 7.90 -12.55
CA VAL A 135 -14.52 8.10 -11.18
C VAL A 135 -13.95 7.03 -10.27
N SER A 136 -14.00 5.77 -10.70
CA SER A 136 -13.40 4.67 -9.94
C SER A 136 -12.87 3.56 -10.82
N ILE A 137 -11.92 2.80 -10.27
CA ILE A 137 -11.37 1.59 -10.87
C ILE A 137 -11.15 0.52 -9.80
N GLN A 138 -11.43 -0.73 -10.12
CA GLN A 138 -11.16 -1.89 -9.28
C GLN A 138 -10.67 -3.04 -10.16
N ILE A 139 -9.61 -3.70 -9.72
CA ILE A 139 -8.94 -4.74 -10.50
C ILE A 139 -9.09 -6.09 -9.80
N CYS A 140 -9.41 -7.13 -10.55
CA CYS A 140 -9.25 -8.52 -10.10
C CYS A 140 -7.94 -9.03 -10.66
N TYR A 141 -7.03 -9.39 -9.77
CA TYR A 141 -5.73 -9.95 -10.09
C TYR A 141 -5.77 -11.47 -10.07
N ASP A 142 -4.84 -12.08 -10.81
CA ASP A 142 -4.42 -13.45 -10.56
C ASP A 142 -3.26 -13.45 -9.56
N LEU A 143 -3.33 -14.30 -8.55
CA LEU A 143 -2.20 -14.59 -7.66
C LEU A 143 -1.99 -16.10 -7.66
N ASN A 144 -1.01 -16.57 -8.44
CA ASN A 144 -0.65 -17.98 -8.58
C ASN A 144 -1.87 -18.87 -8.93
N GLY A 145 -2.72 -18.42 -9.86
CA GLY A 145 -3.92 -19.14 -10.29
C GLY A 145 -5.19 -18.82 -9.50
N LYS A 146 -5.11 -18.07 -8.39
CA LYS A 146 -6.27 -17.66 -7.58
C LYS A 146 -6.69 -16.22 -7.89
N ALA A 147 -7.98 -16.03 -8.18
CA ALA A 147 -8.57 -14.70 -8.37
C ALA A 147 -8.63 -13.92 -7.04
N THR A 148 -8.06 -12.71 -7.03
CA THR A 148 -7.98 -11.82 -5.86
C THR A 148 -8.40 -10.42 -6.25
N TRP A 149 -9.38 -9.84 -5.56
CA TRP A 149 -9.82 -8.47 -5.82
C TRP A 149 -8.94 -7.44 -5.12
N GLY A 150 -8.45 -6.47 -5.88
CA GLY A 150 -7.83 -5.24 -5.38
C GLY A 150 -8.86 -4.24 -4.87
N ARG A 151 -8.35 -3.13 -4.32
CA ARG A 151 -9.18 -2.05 -3.78
C ARG A 151 -9.95 -1.36 -4.90
N LYS A 152 -11.18 -0.93 -4.61
CA LYS A 152 -11.87 0.06 -5.45
C LYS A 152 -11.25 1.43 -5.17
N ASN A 153 -10.54 1.95 -6.15
CA ASN A 153 -9.81 3.20 -6.08
C ASN A 153 -10.62 4.29 -6.78
N GLY A 154 -10.94 5.38 -6.08
CA GLY A 154 -11.76 6.49 -6.57
C GLY A 154 -13.13 6.59 -5.90
N GLY A 155 -14.02 7.41 -6.45
CA GLY A 155 -15.29 7.77 -5.84
C GLY A 155 -16.39 6.72 -5.98
N SER A 156 -17.53 6.99 -5.31
CA SER A 156 -18.75 6.19 -5.47
C SER A 156 -19.66 6.67 -6.62
N GLY A 157 -19.26 7.74 -7.31
CA GLY A 157 -20.00 8.29 -8.46
C GLY A 157 -19.71 7.54 -9.77
N GLY A 158 -20.48 7.88 -10.80
CA GLY A 158 -20.41 7.30 -12.13
C GLY A 158 -21.70 6.59 -12.51
N THR A 159 -22.24 6.94 -13.68
CA THR A 159 -23.52 6.41 -14.18
C THR A 159 -23.34 5.11 -14.97
N ARG A 160 -22.12 4.84 -15.45
CA ARG A 160 -21.79 3.68 -16.28
C ARG A 160 -20.70 2.85 -15.63
N LEU A 161 -21.01 1.60 -15.32
CA LEU A 161 -20.04 0.58 -14.88
C LEU A 161 -19.61 -0.23 -16.09
N ASP A 162 -18.35 -0.10 -16.49
CA ASP A 162 -17.76 -0.92 -17.53
C ASP A 162 -16.97 -2.07 -16.87
N LYS A 163 -17.28 -3.30 -17.28
CA LYS A 163 -16.65 -4.54 -16.81
C LYS A 163 -15.89 -5.19 -17.97
N ILE A 164 -14.61 -5.45 -17.76
CA ILE A 164 -13.70 -6.05 -18.73
C ILE A 164 -13.13 -7.31 -18.11
N SER A 165 -13.58 -8.48 -18.56
CA SER A 165 -13.01 -9.77 -18.13
C SER A 165 -12.05 -10.27 -19.20
N PHE A 166 -10.81 -10.57 -18.81
CA PHE A 166 -9.78 -11.14 -19.67
C PHE A 166 -9.82 -12.66 -19.59
N ASP A 167 -9.60 -13.33 -20.71
CA ASP A 167 -9.46 -14.79 -20.80
C ASP A 167 -8.09 -15.27 -20.27
N TYR A 168 -7.79 -14.96 -19.00
CA TYR A 168 -6.51 -15.28 -18.35
C TYR A 168 -6.36 -16.79 -18.12
N PRO A 169 -5.21 -17.42 -18.44
CA PRO A 169 -3.91 -16.78 -18.76
C PRO A 169 -3.65 -16.55 -20.25
N SER A 170 -4.60 -16.86 -21.15
CA SER A 170 -4.38 -16.75 -22.59
C SER A 170 -4.48 -15.32 -23.13
N GLU A 171 -5.26 -14.46 -22.47
CA GLU A 171 -5.34 -13.02 -22.67
C GLU A 171 -4.75 -12.28 -21.47
N ILE A 172 -3.65 -11.56 -21.68
CA ILE A 172 -2.88 -10.85 -20.65
C ILE A 172 -2.86 -9.35 -20.93
N LEU A 173 -2.96 -8.55 -19.88
CA LEU A 173 -2.85 -7.10 -19.97
C LEU A 173 -1.38 -6.69 -20.16
N THR A 174 -1.08 -5.96 -21.23
CA THR A 174 0.30 -5.64 -21.64
C THR A 174 0.66 -4.19 -21.38
N HIS A 175 -0.23 -3.26 -21.73
CA HIS A 175 -0.03 -1.83 -21.48
C HIS A 175 -1.36 -1.10 -21.37
N ILE A 176 -1.31 0.10 -20.80
CA ILE A 176 -2.43 1.04 -20.76
C ILE A 176 -2.07 2.33 -21.45
N THR A 177 -3.07 2.97 -22.04
CA THR A 177 -2.99 4.37 -22.49
C THR A 177 -4.18 5.15 -21.97
N GLY A 178 -4.12 6.46 -22.01
CA GLY A 178 -5.24 7.28 -21.59
C GLY A 178 -4.94 8.76 -21.69
N PHE A 179 -5.85 9.56 -21.15
CA PHE A 179 -5.70 11.01 -21.03
C PHE A 179 -5.92 11.43 -19.59
N TYR A 180 -5.22 12.47 -19.15
CA TYR A 180 -5.46 13.13 -17.88
C TYR A 180 -5.50 14.65 -18.05
N GLY A 181 -6.28 15.33 -17.22
CA GLY A 181 -6.49 16.75 -17.34
C GLY A 181 -7.53 17.27 -16.35
N SER A 182 -7.73 18.58 -16.37
CA SER A 182 -8.72 19.22 -15.50
C SER A 182 -10.13 19.08 -16.09
N THR A 183 -11.12 18.82 -15.24
CA THR A 183 -12.54 18.76 -15.64
C THR A 183 -13.24 20.13 -15.61
N ILE A 184 -12.63 21.14 -15.00
CA ILE A 184 -13.12 22.52 -14.93
C ILE A 184 -11.98 23.50 -15.23
N LEU A 185 -12.27 24.74 -15.62
CA LEU A 185 -11.25 25.74 -15.90
C LEU A 185 -10.35 25.95 -14.65
N ARG A 186 -9.04 25.67 -14.78
CA ARG A 186 -8.01 25.73 -13.70
C ARG A 186 -8.23 24.80 -12.50
N GLY A 187 -9.03 23.74 -12.62
CA GLY A 187 -9.21 22.74 -11.56
C GLY A 187 -8.07 21.72 -11.44
N PRO A 188 -8.08 20.85 -10.41
CA PRO A 188 -7.11 19.76 -10.28
C PRO A 188 -7.21 18.76 -11.44
N ALA A 189 -6.06 18.23 -11.87
CA ALA A 189 -6.02 17.24 -12.93
C ALA A 189 -6.41 15.84 -12.39
N VAL A 190 -7.18 15.11 -13.19
CA VAL A 190 -7.60 13.72 -12.89
C VAL A 190 -7.45 12.86 -14.15
N VAL A 191 -7.47 11.54 -14.00
CA VAL A 191 -7.49 10.62 -15.13
C VAL A 191 -8.83 10.75 -15.85
N LYS A 192 -8.80 11.23 -17.09
CA LYS A 192 -9.98 11.52 -17.92
C LYS A 192 -10.43 10.29 -18.70
N SER A 193 -9.48 9.50 -19.19
CA SER A 193 -9.77 8.24 -19.88
C SER A 193 -8.70 7.16 -19.67
N LEU A 194 -9.14 5.91 -19.85
CA LEU A 194 -8.29 4.73 -19.82
C LEU A 194 -8.61 3.80 -20.99
N THR A 195 -7.58 3.20 -21.54
CA THR A 195 -7.62 2.19 -22.59
C THR A 195 -6.68 1.06 -22.19
N PHE A 196 -7.17 -0.18 -22.29
CA PHE A 196 -6.44 -1.38 -21.90
C PHE A 196 -6.07 -2.18 -23.14
N TYR A 197 -4.80 -2.55 -23.27
CA TYR A 197 -4.29 -3.35 -24.39
C TYR A 197 -3.83 -4.70 -23.90
N THR A 198 -4.36 -5.76 -24.52
CA THR A 198 -3.94 -7.13 -24.27
C THR A 198 -3.13 -7.68 -25.43
N ASN A 199 -2.53 -8.85 -25.27
CA ASN A 199 -1.91 -9.60 -26.36
C ASN A 199 -2.92 -10.05 -27.45
N LYS A 200 -4.24 -9.95 -27.21
CA LYS A 200 -5.28 -10.32 -28.19
C LYS A 200 -5.98 -9.11 -28.83
N ARG A 201 -6.38 -8.12 -28.02
CA ARG A 201 -7.23 -6.99 -28.43
C ARG A 201 -7.13 -5.77 -27.52
N LYS A 202 -7.74 -4.67 -27.96
CA LYS A 202 -7.89 -3.39 -27.25
C LYS A 202 -9.28 -3.27 -26.61
N TYR A 203 -9.36 -2.67 -25.43
CA TYR A 203 -10.59 -2.29 -24.74
C TYR A 203 -10.59 -0.80 -24.38
N GLY A 204 -11.70 -0.12 -24.65
CA GLY A 204 -11.84 1.33 -24.44
C GLY A 204 -11.73 2.13 -25.75
N PRO A 205 -11.60 3.47 -25.67
CA PRO A 205 -11.38 4.25 -24.45
C PRO A 205 -12.62 4.29 -23.54
N PHE A 206 -12.38 4.27 -22.24
CA PHE A 206 -13.38 4.54 -21.22
C PHE A 206 -13.16 5.95 -20.68
N GLY A 207 -14.21 6.76 -20.58
CA GLY A 207 -14.10 8.19 -20.24
C GLY A 207 -13.87 9.09 -21.45
N GLU A 208 -13.25 10.26 -21.24
CA GLU A 208 -13.05 11.28 -22.29
C GLU A 208 -11.57 11.41 -22.67
N GLU A 209 -11.28 11.37 -23.97
CA GLU A 209 -9.92 11.55 -24.52
C GLU A 209 -9.57 13.04 -24.66
N GLN A 210 -9.58 13.77 -23.54
CA GLN A 210 -9.25 15.20 -23.48
C GLN A 210 -8.15 15.45 -22.45
N GLY A 211 -7.23 16.37 -22.78
CA GLY A 211 -6.08 16.72 -21.95
C GLY A 211 -4.77 16.11 -22.45
N THR A 212 -3.88 15.78 -21.53
CA THR A 212 -2.56 15.22 -21.83
C THR A 212 -2.65 13.70 -21.96
N SER A 213 -2.24 13.15 -23.10
CA SER A 213 -2.17 11.70 -23.31
C SER A 213 -1.00 11.06 -22.54
N PHE A 214 -1.17 9.82 -22.11
CA PHE A 214 -0.11 8.99 -21.54
C PHE A 214 -0.15 7.56 -22.08
N SER A 215 0.98 6.86 -21.97
CA SER A 215 1.14 5.45 -22.32
C SER A 215 2.15 4.80 -21.39
N SER A 216 1.87 3.58 -20.95
CA SER A 216 2.80 2.78 -20.12
C SER A 216 3.88 2.05 -20.93
N ALA A 217 3.92 2.23 -22.26
CA ALA A 217 4.92 1.76 -23.21
C ALA A 217 5.70 0.47 -22.82
N SER A 218 5.23 -0.70 -23.26
CA SER A 218 6.11 -1.83 -23.61
C SER A 218 5.35 -2.95 -24.34
N ASN A 219 5.93 -3.44 -25.44
CA ASN A 219 5.40 -4.55 -26.25
C ASN A 219 5.76 -5.93 -25.69
N SER A 220 6.39 -6.01 -24.50
CA SER A 220 6.95 -7.27 -23.99
C SER A 220 6.86 -7.47 -22.47
N GLY A 221 5.96 -6.76 -21.78
CA GLY A 221 5.74 -6.91 -20.34
C GLY A 221 4.30 -7.31 -20.01
N ILE A 222 4.10 -7.89 -18.82
CA ILE A 222 2.76 -8.18 -18.28
C ILE A 222 2.47 -7.15 -17.19
N ILE A 223 1.34 -6.44 -17.29
CA ILE A 223 0.86 -5.62 -16.17
C ILE A 223 0.39 -6.57 -15.06
N VAL A 224 1.00 -6.40 -13.89
CA VAL A 224 0.79 -7.24 -12.72
C VAL A 224 0.27 -6.46 -11.52
N GLY A 225 0.10 -5.15 -11.63
CA GLY A 225 -0.33 -4.32 -10.51
C GLY A 225 -0.64 -2.90 -10.95
N PHE A 226 -1.39 -2.20 -10.11
CA PHE A 226 -1.71 -0.78 -10.29
C PHE A 226 -1.37 0.00 -9.03
N HIS A 227 -0.88 1.22 -9.24
CA HIS A 227 -0.65 2.19 -8.18
C HIS A 227 -1.12 3.56 -8.66
N GLY A 228 -1.19 4.56 -7.79
CA GLY A 228 -1.61 5.89 -8.19
C GLY A 228 -2.14 6.71 -7.04
N ARG A 229 -3.05 7.63 -7.36
CA ARG A 229 -3.75 8.47 -6.38
C ARG A 229 -5.24 8.50 -6.66
N ASN A 230 -6.04 8.45 -5.60
CA ASN A 230 -7.49 8.50 -5.75
C ASN A 230 -8.17 9.25 -4.60
N ARG A 231 -9.37 9.76 -4.87
CA ARG A 231 -10.32 10.25 -3.86
C ARG A 231 -11.75 10.19 -4.41
N ASN A 232 -12.24 11.31 -4.94
CA ASN A 232 -13.55 11.38 -5.60
C ASN A 232 -13.47 10.89 -7.05
N PHE A 233 -12.28 10.99 -7.65
CA PHE A 233 -11.93 10.45 -8.95
C PHE A 233 -10.65 9.64 -8.82
N VAL A 234 -10.23 9.00 -9.91
CA VAL A 234 -8.85 8.53 -10.03
C VAL A 234 -7.99 9.74 -10.40
N ASP A 235 -7.29 10.32 -9.43
CA ASP A 235 -6.45 11.51 -9.60
C ASP A 235 -5.23 11.19 -10.48
N SER A 236 -4.57 10.06 -10.22
CA SER A 236 -3.48 9.54 -11.06
C SER A 236 -3.41 8.01 -11.03
N ILE A 237 -2.84 7.43 -12.08
CA ILE A 237 -2.75 5.99 -12.28
C ILE A 237 -1.39 5.60 -12.84
N GLY A 238 -0.82 4.52 -12.34
CA GLY A 238 0.41 3.91 -12.77
C GLY A 238 0.28 2.38 -12.71
N VAL A 239 1.24 1.69 -13.31
CA VAL A 239 1.22 0.23 -13.42
C VAL A 239 2.55 -0.38 -12.98
N HIS A 240 2.47 -1.57 -12.41
CA HIS A 240 3.61 -2.45 -12.19
C HIS A 240 3.66 -3.45 -13.33
N VAL A 241 4.80 -3.54 -14.00
CA VAL A 241 5.02 -4.40 -15.17
C VAL A 241 6.12 -5.39 -14.87
N LEU A 242 5.81 -6.68 -15.04
CA LEU A 242 6.82 -7.72 -15.01
C LEU A 242 7.44 -7.84 -16.40
N GLU A 243 8.69 -7.41 -16.54
CA GLU A 243 9.43 -7.49 -17.79
C GLU A 243 9.99 -8.91 -18.01
N GLY A 244 9.65 -9.52 -19.14
CA GLY A 244 10.16 -10.84 -19.51
C GLY A 244 9.54 -11.33 -20.81
N ARG A 245 10.37 -11.91 -21.70
CA ARG A 245 9.89 -12.52 -22.95
C ARG A 245 8.76 -13.49 -22.64
N LEU A 246 7.56 -13.20 -23.16
CA LEU A 246 6.45 -14.14 -23.16
C LEU A 246 6.93 -15.43 -23.86
N PRO A 247 6.90 -16.60 -23.19
CA PRO A 247 6.96 -17.84 -23.94
C PRO A 247 5.69 -17.89 -24.77
N VAL A 248 5.85 -17.70 -26.09
CA VAL A 248 4.82 -18.01 -27.07
C VAL A 248 4.36 -19.43 -26.79
N SER A 249 3.10 -19.59 -26.41
CA SER A 249 2.48 -20.89 -26.15
C SER A 249 2.50 -21.69 -27.46
N ARG A 250 3.48 -22.58 -27.62
CA ARG A 250 3.32 -23.70 -28.55
C ARG A 250 2.18 -24.57 -27.98
N PRO A 251 1.26 -25.07 -28.82
CA PRO A 251 0.20 -25.96 -28.35
C PRO A 251 0.86 -27.20 -27.74
N ILE A 252 0.52 -27.48 -26.49
CA ILE A 252 0.92 -28.71 -25.81
C ILE A 252 0.18 -29.87 -26.53
N PRO A 253 0.88 -30.92 -26.99
CA PRO A 253 0.23 -32.10 -27.56
C PRO A 253 -0.65 -32.77 -26.50
N ARG A 254 -1.89 -33.12 -26.88
CA ARG A 254 -2.80 -33.89 -26.04
C ARG A 254 -2.21 -35.29 -25.80
N PRO A 255 -2.16 -35.78 -24.55
CA PRO A 255 -2.03 -37.22 -24.33
C PRO A 255 -3.38 -37.87 -24.66
N PHE A 256 -3.34 -38.70 -25.69
CA PHE A 256 -4.38 -39.66 -26.05
C PHE A 256 -4.19 -40.87 -25.12
N TYR A 257 -5.22 -41.26 -24.36
CA TYR A 257 -5.34 -42.63 -23.85
C TYR A 257 -6.82 -43.01 -23.80
N GLU A 258 -7.19 -43.92 -24.72
CA GLU A 258 -8.37 -44.75 -24.63
C GLU A 258 -8.14 -45.86 -23.58
N THR A 259 -9.08 -45.93 -22.64
CA THR A 259 -9.70 -47.10 -21.98
C THR A 259 -8.98 -48.45 -21.92
N SER A 260 -8.85 -49.02 -20.71
CA SER A 260 -9.72 -50.12 -20.21
C SER A 260 -9.29 -50.66 -18.82
N GLU A 261 -10.26 -50.69 -17.90
CA GLU A 261 -10.55 -51.64 -16.79
C GLU A 261 -9.42 -52.15 -15.84
N THR A 262 -9.56 -52.10 -14.51
CA THR A 262 -10.44 -52.99 -13.70
C THR A 262 -10.49 -52.55 -12.21
N SER A 263 -11.52 -53.06 -11.53
CA SER A 263 -11.99 -52.94 -10.12
C SER A 263 -11.00 -52.78 -8.95
N GLU A 264 -11.44 -52.14 -7.85
CA GLU A 264 -11.35 -52.60 -6.42
C GLU A 264 -11.84 -51.51 -5.42
N VAL A 265 -12.94 -51.72 -4.67
CA VAL A 265 -13.09 -52.18 -3.26
C VAL A 265 -12.87 -51.10 -2.16
N LEU A 266 -13.90 -50.95 -1.31
CA LEU A 266 -14.03 -50.17 -0.08
C LEU A 266 -12.98 -50.44 1.02
N HIS A 267 -12.63 -49.41 1.80
CA HIS A 267 -12.39 -49.34 3.28
C HIS A 267 -11.44 -48.14 3.54
N VAL A 268 -11.49 -47.28 4.56
CA VAL A 268 -12.23 -47.11 5.83
C VAL A 268 -12.00 -45.66 6.30
N TYR A 269 -12.97 -45.08 7.00
CA TYR A 269 -12.75 -43.83 7.76
C TYR A 269 -11.92 -44.12 9.01
N GLU A 270 -10.73 -43.55 9.10
CA GLU A 270 -10.01 -43.43 10.37
C GLU A 270 -10.27 -42.06 11.00
N VAL A 271 -10.91 -42.11 12.17
CA VAL A 271 -11.16 -40.99 13.06
C VAL A 271 -9.84 -40.61 13.74
N ILE A 272 -9.33 -39.42 13.48
CA ILE A 272 -8.42 -38.75 14.42
C ILE A 272 -9.22 -37.71 15.21
N ARG A 273 -9.50 -38.07 16.46
CA ARG A 273 -10.00 -37.19 17.52
C ARG A 273 -8.96 -36.12 17.83
N GLY A 274 -9.41 -34.86 17.87
CA GLY A 274 -8.62 -33.77 18.43
C GLY A 274 -8.89 -32.38 17.90
N ALA A 275 -10.07 -32.08 17.35
CA ALA A 275 -10.45 -30.69 17.12
C ALA A 275 -10.80 -30.06 18.48
N VAL A 276 -9.85 -29.34 19.06
CA VAL A 276 -10.16 -28.40 20.14
C VAL A 276 -11.12 -27.38 19.55
N LYS A 277 -12.35 -27.38 20.05
CA LYS A 277 -13.40 -26.46 19.65
C LYS A 277 -12.94 -25.05 20.04
N GLU A 278 -12.37 -24.32 19.08
CA GLU A 278 -12.00 -22.91 19.25
C GLU A 278 -13.27 -22.18 19.69
N ALA A 279 -13.23 -21.56 20.86
CA ALA A 279 -14.37 -20.86 21.45
C ALA A 279 -14.82 -19.75 20.50
N ALA A 280 -16.13 -19.54 20.37
CA ALA A 280 -16.64 -18.45 19.55
C ALA A 280 -16.07 -17.11 20.08
N PRO A 281 -15.54 -16.23 19.20
CA PRO A 281 -14.97 -14.96 19.61
C PRO A 281 -15.98 -14.13 20.40
N LEU A 282 -15.56 -13.59 21.54
CA LEU A 282 -16.39 -12.73 22.38
C LEU A 282 -16.52 -11.35 21.73
N VAL A 283 -17.75 -10.89 21.53
CA VAL A 283 -18.04 -9.58 20.90
C VAL A 283 -18.27 -8.55 22.00
N SER A 284 -17.62 -7.39 21.91
CA SER A 284 -17.75 -6.30 22.88
C SER A 284 -18.01 -4.96 22.18
N GLY A 285 -19.02 -4.22 22.63
CA GLY A 285 -19.52 -3.01 21.97
C GLY A 285 -20.66 -3.28 20.98
N PRO A 286 -20.92 -2.39 20.00
CA PRO A 286 -20.15 -1.18 19.70
C PRO A 286 -20.54 -0.01 20.63
N TRP A 287 -19.55 0.78 21.02
CA TRP A 287 -19.73 2.04 21.75
C TRP A 287 -19.74 3.20 20.78
N GLY A 288 -20.57 4.21 21.02
CA GLY A 288 -20.75 5.35 20.12
C GLY A 288 -22.21 5.66 19.85
N GLY A 289 -22.48 6.40 18.77
CA GLY A 289 -23.84 6.77 18.37
C GLY A 289 -24.50 5.80 17.41
N GLY A 290 -25.83 5.93 17.28
CA GLY A 290 -26.65 5.13 16.36
C GLY A 290 -26.56 5.53 14.88
N GLY A 291 -25.86 6.62 14.56
CA GLY A 291 -25.65 7.10 13.19
C GLY A 291 -24.81 6.16 12.32
N GLY A 292 -24.78 6.43 11.02
CA GLY A 292 -23.96 5.68 10.05
C GLY A 292 -24.48 4.28 9.69
N LYS A 293 -23.84 3.68 8.69
CA LYS A 293 -24.10 2.30 8.26
C LYS A 293 -23.27 1.33 9.11
N PRO A 294 -23.84 0.19 9.54
CA PRO A 294 -23.08 -0.83 10.26
C PRO A 294 -22.02 -1.46 9.36
N TRP A 295 -20.91 -1.86 9.96
CA TRP A 295 -19.81 -2.58 9.32
C TRP A 295 -19.19 -3.58 10.31
N ASP A 296 -18.61 -4.65 9.77
CA ASP A 296 -17.90 -5.68 10.53
C ASP A 296 -16.80 -6.24 9.64
N ASP A 297 -15.54 -6.17 10.09
CA ASP A 297 -14.41 -6.73 9.36
C ASP A 297 -14.34 -8.26 9.50
N GLY A 298 -15.02 -8.82 10.51
CA GLY A 298 -14.93 -10.21 10.91
C GLY A 298 -13.76 -10.49 11.85
N VAL A 299 -13.43 -11.77 11.99
CA VAL A 299 -12.46 -12.29 12.95
C VAL A 299 -11.20 -12.76 12.22
N PHE A 300 -10.04 -12.41 12.77
CA PHE A 300 -8.72 -12.68 12.18
C PHE A 300 -7.75 -13.32 13.18
N SER A 301 -6.55 -13.68 12.72
CA SER A 301 -5.52 -14.27 13.58
C SER A 301 -4.85 -13.22 14.49
N GLY A 302 -4.90 -11.94 14.10
CA GLY A 302 -4.46 -10.81 14.93
C GLY A 302 -4.44 -9.48 14.16
N VAL A 303 -4.05 -8.41 14.84
CA VAL A 303 -3.98 -7.05 14.28
C VAL A 303 -2.50 -6.66 14.10
N LYS A 304 -2.13 -6.23 12.88
CA LYS A 304 -0.76 -5.82 12.52
C LYS A 304 -0.58 -4.32 12.53
N LYS A 305 -1.52 -3.58 11.94
CA LYS A 305 -1.46 -2.12 11.85
C LYS A 305 -2.84 -1.49 11.97
N ILE A 306 -2.90 -0.31 12.55
CA ILE A 306 -4.10 0.53 12.56
C ILE A 306 -3.74 1.88 11.94
N PHE A 307 -4.54 2.28 10.97
CA PHE A 307 -4.55 3.64 10.42
C PHE A 307 -5.81 4.34 10.89
N LEU A 308 -5.66 5.55 11.41
CA LEU A 308 -6.80 6.39 11.77
C LEU A 308 -6.58 7.83 11.38
N THR A 309 -7.67 8.52 11.06
CA THR A 309 -7.69 9.97 10.78
C THR A 309 -8.52 10.66 11.85
N LYS A 310 -8.01 11.74 12.42
CA LYS A 310 -8.70 12.51 13.47
C LYS A 310 -8.76 14.00 13.17
N GLY A 311 -9.83 14.66 13.55
CA GLY A 311 -9.96 16.12 13.63
C GLY A 311 -10.66 16.47 14.92
N GLU A 312 -11.83 17.10 14.81
CA GLU A 312 -12.75 17.28 15.96
C GLU A 312 -13.29 15.94 16.48
N ALA A 313 -13.26 14.88 15.67
CA ALA A 313 -13.66 13.52 16.00
C ALA A 313 -12.77 12.53 15.25
N ILE A 314 -12.97 11.23 15.47
CA ILE A 314 -12.36 10.20 14.64
C ILE A 314 -13.13 10.13 13.31
N TYR A 315 -12.43 10.46 12.23
CA TYR A 315 -13.01 10.57 10.89
C TYR A 315 -13.03 9.24 10.18
N SER A 316 -11.95 8.46 10.31
CA SER A 316 -11.88 7.13 9.75
C SER A 316 -10.91 6.22 10.50
N ILE A 317 -11.12 4.91 10.37
CA ILE A 317 -10.21 3.86 10.83
C ILE A 317 -10.07 2.77 9.75
N GLN A 318 -8.87 2.22 9.59
CA GLN A 318 -8.58 1.09 8.71
C GLN A 318 -7.55 0.18 9.39
N ILE A 319 -7.75 -1.12 9.32
CA ILE A 319 -6.94 -2.09 10.05
C ILE A 319 -6.31 -3.10 9.07
N GLU A 320 -5.02 -3.38 9.28
CA GLU A 320 -4.34 -4.54 8.69
C GLU A 320 -4.37 -5.67 9.69
N TYR A 321 -4.97 -6.78 9.29
CA TYR A 321 -5.05 -8.00 10.06
C TYR A 321 -4.04 -9.04 9.55
N ASP A 322 -3.71 -9.99 10.41
CA ASP A 322 -3.14 -11.27 10.01
C ASP A 322 -4.25 -12.28 9.76
N ARG A 323 -4.25 -12.92 8.59
CA ARG A 323 -5.12 -14.04 8.26
C ARG A 323 -4.25 -15.24 7.95
N ASN A 324 -4.00 -16.08 8.94
CA ASN A 324 -3.17 -17.29 8.83
C ASN A 324 -1.77 -17.02 8.26
N GLY A 325 -1.08 -15.99 8.79
CA GLY A 325 0.26 -15.58 8.38
C GLY A 325 0.31 -14.62 7.20
N GLN A 326 -0.81 -14.35 6.53
CA GLN A 326 -0.90 -13.37 5.44
C GLN A 326 -1.47 -12.03 5.91
N SER A 327 -0.91 -10.93 5.42
CA SER A 327 -1.46 -9.59 5.68
C SER A 327 -2.74 -9.35 4.90
N PHE A 328 -3.77 -8.85 5.58
CA PHE A 328 -5.07 -8.51 5.01
C PHE A 328 -5.47 -7.10 5.42
N TRP A 329 -5.64 -6.20 4.45
CA TRP A 329 -6.18 -4.87 4.69
C TRP A 329 -7.71 -4.90 4.65
N ALA A 330 -8.36 -4.52 5.75
CA ALA A 330 -9.80 -4.32 5.76
C ALA A 330 -10.19 -3.02 5.05
N VAL A 331 -11.49 -2.91 4.74
CA VAL A 331 -12.07 -1.68 4.20
C VAL A 331 -11.89 -0.55 5.20
N GLY A 332 -11.54 0.65 4.74
CA GLY A 332 -11.49 1.82 5.61
C GLY A 332 -12.90 2.29 5.97
N HIS A 333 -13.15 2.51 7.25
CA HIS A 333 -14.45 2.90 7.79
C HIS A 333 -14.44 4.37 8.18
N GLY A 334 -15.09 5.23 7.38
CA GLY A 334 -15.18 6.67 7.61
C GLY A 334 -15.05 7.51 6.33
N GLY A 335 -15.06 8.85 6.44
CA GLY A 335 -15.09 9.71 5.25
C GLY A 335 -14.57 11.15 5.40
N GLY A 336 -14.22 11.62 6.60
CA GLY A 336 -13.77 13.01 6.83
C GLY A 336 -12.40 13.32 6.21
N SER A 337 -12.27 14.51 5.61
CA SER A 337 -11.12 14.87 4.75
C SER A 337 -10.12 15.87 5.30
N GLU A 338 -10.36 16.41 6.50
CA GLU A 338 -9.60 17.55 7.05
C GLU A 338 -8.84 17.20 8.34
N GLY A 339 -8.61 15.90 8.59
CA GLY A 339 -7.99 15.42 9.83
C GLY A 339 -6.51 15.06 9.70
N SER A 340 -5.81 15.03 10.85
CA SER A 340 -4.44 14.53 10.95
C SER A 340 -4.41 12.99 10.95
N PHE A 341 -3.44 12.42 10.26
CA PHE A 341 -3.27 10.97 10.10
C PHE A 341 -2.39 10.39 11.19
N ASN A 342 -2.75 9.21 11.69
CA ASN A 342 -1.95 8.46 12.66
C ASN A 342 -1.85 7.01 12.19
N MET A 343 -0.62 6.50 12.10
CA MET A 343 -0.32 5.12 11.78
C MET A 343 0.27 4.46 13.02
N ILE A 344 -0.34 3.36 13.44
CA ILE A 344 0.11 2.53 14.54
C ILE A 344 0.55 1.21 13.93
N LYS A 345 1.84 0.88 14.09
CA LYS A 345 2.39 -0.40 13.65
C LYS A 345 2.76 -1.20 14.88
N PHE A 346 2.22 -2.40 14.98
CA PHE A 346 2.55 -3.34 16.05
C PHE A 346 3.68 -4.26 15.62
N ASP A 347 4.49 -4.67 16.59
CA ASP A 347 5.51 -5.71 16.43
C ASP A 347 4.89 -7.12 16.42
N TYR A 348 3.98 -7.38 15.47
CA TYR A 348 3.29 -8.66 15.32
C TYR A 348 4.27 -9.78 14.88
N PRO A 349 4.23 -11.00 15.47
CA PRO A 349 3.22 -11.52 16.39
C PRO A 349 3.51 -11.31 17.88
N TYR A 350 4.60 -10.63 18.25
CA TYR A 350 5.04 -10.48 19.64
C TYR A 350 4.29 -9.38 20.40
N GLU A 351 3.76 -8.40 19.69
CA GLU A 351 2.89 -7.36 20.19
C GLU A 351 1.46 -7.58 19.69
N VAL A 352 0.55 -7.81 20.63
CA VAL A 352 -0.87 -8.08 20.38
C VAL A 352 -1.73 -7.01 21.05
N LEU A 353 -2.78 -6.60 20.34
CA LEU A 353 -3.75 -5.64 20.85
C LEU A 353 -4.62 -6.32 21.92
N THR A 354 -4.69 -5.75 23.12
CA THR A 354 -5.38 -6.35 24.27
C THR A 354 -6.64 -5.58 24.67
N SER A 355 -6.66 -4.26 24.49
CA SER A 355 -7.87 -3.48 24.73
C SER A 355 -7.92 -2.18 23.93
N VAL A 356 -9.13 -1.66 23.78
CA VAL A 356 -9.40 -0.33 23.24
C VAL A 356 -10.27 0.44 24.22
N CYS A 357 -9.97 1.71 24.44
CA CYS A 357 -10.82 2.63 25.17
C CYS A 357 -10.88 3.99 24.48
N GLY A 358 -11.79 4.86 24.91
CA GLY A 358 -11.93 6.17 24.32
C GLY A 358 -13.16 6.90 24.81
N TYR A 359 -13.51 7.95 24.09
CA TYR A 359 -14.67 8.78 24.39
C TYR A 359 -15.54 8.95 23.14
N TYR A 360 -16.85 9.06 23.33
CA TYR A 360 -17.80 9.42 22.27
C TYR A 360 -18.76 10.52 22.76
N ALA A 361 -19.15 11.41 21.86
CA ALA A 361 -20.03 12.52 22.16
C ALA A 361 -20.86 12.93 20.94
N THR A 362 -21.97 13.64 21.18
CA THR A 362 -22.72 14.32 20.11
C THR A 362 -21.97 15.58 19.68
N LEU A 363 -21.80 15.80 18.38
CA LEU A 363 -21.22 17.03 17.85
C LEU A 363 -22.23 18.19 18.02
N THR A 364 -21.75 19.37 18.39
CA THR A 364 -22.59 20.57 18.55
C THR A 364 -23.15 21.01 17.21
N GLY A 365 -24.49 21.03 17.08
CA GLY A 365 -25.19 21.47 15.87
C GLY A 365 -25.91 20.36 15.09
N ASP A 366 -25.69 19.09 15.46
CA ASP A 366 -26.45 17.96 14.91
C ASP A 366 -27.73 17.72 15.72
N ASP A 367 -28.80 17.33 15.01
CA ASP A 367 -30.09 17.00 15.59
C ASP A 367 -29.89 15.92 16.66
N GLN A 368 -30.27 16.22 17.92
CA GLN A 368 -30.04 15.42 19.15
C GLN A 368 -30.51 13.95 19.05
N ARG A 369 -31.17 13.59 17.95
CA ARG A 369 -31.76 12.29 17.64
C ARG A 369 -30.86 11.38 16.78
N LYS A 370 -29.72 11.84 16.26
CA LYS A 370 -28.87 11.07 15.29
C LYS A 370 -27.57 10.47 15.81
N GLY A 371 -27.28 10.63 17.10
CA GLY A 371 -26.34 9.77 17.85
C GLY A 371 -24.86 10.07 17.59
N GLY A 372 -24.12 10.24 18.69
CA GLY A 372 -22.74 10.72 18.73
C GLY A 372 -21.69 9.99 17.88
N VAL A 373 -20.50 10.58 17.85
CA VAL A 373 -19.33 10.12 17.12
C VAL A 373 -18.22 9.76 18.10
N ILE A 374 -17.31 8.87 17.69
CA ILE A 374 -16.11 8.59 18.44
C ILE A 374 -15.24 9.85 18.45
N LYS A 375 -14.97 10.39 19.64
CA LYS A 375 -14.18 11.60 19.87
C LYS A 375 -12.70 11.28 20.10
N SER A 376 -12.42 10.17 20.77
CA SER A 376 -11.06 9.67 20.90
C SER A 376 -10.95 8.15 20.96
N LEU A 377 -9.75 7.65 20.62
CA LEU A 377 -9.37 6.25 20.74
C LEU A 377 -7.98 6.11 21.36
N THR A 378 -7.85 5.15 22.26
CA THR A 378 -6.59 4.71 22.86
C THR A 378 -6.53 3.19 22.74
N PHE A 379 -5.39 2.69 22.28
CA PHE A 379 -5.14 1.27 22.08
C PHE A 379 -4.09 0.79 23.07
N TYR A 380 -4.35 -0.35 23.72
CA TYR A 380 -3.40 -1.01 24.60
C TYR A 380 -2.96 -2.33 23.99
N THR A 381 -1.67 -2.58 24.02
CA THR A 381 -1.08 -3.87 23.68
C THR A 381 -0.53 -4.54 24.94
N ASN A 382 -0.03 -5.76 24.79
CA ASN A 382 0.78 -6.40 25.83
C ASN A 382 2.13 -5.70 26.08
N LYS A 383 2.55 -4.74 25.24
CA LYS A 383 3.85 -4.03 25.35
C LYS A 383 3.72 -2.53 25.64
N ALA A 384 2.70 -1.87 25.11
CA ALA A 384 2.63 -0.40 25.07
C ALA A 384 1.19 0.15 25.05
N LYS A 385 1.10 1.46 25.26
CA LYS A 385 -0.11 2.28 25.08
C LYS A 385 0.08 3.20 23.88
N TYR A 386 -0.92 3.26 23.00
CA TYR A 386 -0.95 4.13 21.84
C TYR A 386 -2.16 5.08 21.90
N GLY A 387 -1.91 6.39 21.79
CA GLY A 387 -2.93 7.43 21.94
C GLY A 387 -2.83 8.18 23.29
N PRO A 388 -3.85 8.98 23.64
CA PRO A 388 -5.13 9.11 22.97
C PRO A 388 -5.02 9.80 21.62
N TYR A 389 -5.76 9.28 20.63
CA TYR A 389 -5.98 9.92 19.35
C TYR A 389 -7.33 10.61 19.40
N GLY A 390 -7.37 11.94 19.34
CA GLY A 390 -8.60 12.72 19.38
C GLY A 390 -8.77 13.46 20.71
N GLU A 391 -9.97 13.95 20.97
CA GLU A 391 -10.30 14.69 22.20
C GLU A 391 -11.04 13.78 23.18
N GLU A 392 -10.57 13.68 24.42
CA GLU A 392 -11.18 12.86 25.47
C GLU A 392 -12.38 13.58 26.11
N THR A 393 -13.40 13.85 25.30
CA THR A 393 -14.64 14.55 25.71
C THR A 393 -15.88 13.70 25.44
N GLY A 394 -16.85 13.75 26.36
CA GLY A 394 -18.09 12.98 26.29
C GLY A 394 -18.09 11.74 27.19
N THR A 395 -18.75 10.68 26.74
CA THR A 395 -18.91 9.43 27.50
C THR A 395 -17.73 8.50 27.25
N PHE A 396 -17.07 8.10 28.33
CA PHE A 396 -15.97 7.13 28.29
C PHE A 396 -16.47 5.71 27.97
N PHE A 397 -15.68 4.95 27.22
CA PHE A 397 -15.90 3.52 26.99
C PHE A 397 -14.58 2.74 27.02
N THR A 398 -14.68 1.44 27.28
CA THR A 398 -13.54 0.52 27.26
C THR A 398 -14.02 -0.90 26.94
N SER A 399 -13.23 -1.66 26.19
CA SER A 399 -13.53 -3.05 25.85
C SER A 399 -13.36 -4.06 26.99
N THR A 400 -13.03 -3.56 28.21
CA THR A 400 -12.64 -4.31 29.42
C THR A 400 -11.36 -5.15 29.25
N ARG A 401 -10.52 -5.22 30.30
CA ARG A 401 -9.28 -6.04 30.32
C ARG A 401 -9.64 -7.49 30.63
N THR A 402 -10.27 -8.19 29.70
CA THR A 402 -10.39 -9.66 29.78
C THR A 402 -9.10 -10.31 29.25
N GLU A 403 -8.81 -11.53 29.68
CA GLU A 403 -7.62 -12.31 29.27
C GLU A 403 -7.70 -12.78 27.80
N GLY A 404 -7.69 -11.83 26.86
CA GLY A 404 -7.79 -12.12 25.43
C GLY A 404 -7.11 -11.06 24.57
N LYS A 405 -6.96 -11.37 23.29
CA LYS A 405 -6.47 -10.43 22.28
C LYS A 405 -7.62 -9.96 21.40
N ILE A 406 -7.54 -8.72 20.95
CA ILE A 406 -8.44 -8.18 19.93
C ILE A 406 -8.00 -8.73 18.57
N VAL A 407 -8.95 -9.34 17.86
CA VAL A 407 -8.75 -10.02 16.58
C VAL A 407 -9.60 -9.47 15.45
N GLY A 408 -10.45 -8.50 15.73
CA GLY A 408 -11.36 -7.93 14.75
C GLY A 408 -12.05 -6.70 15.30
N PHE A 409 -12.53 -5.86 14.40
CA PHE A 409 -13.31 -4.67 14.72
C PHE A 409 -14.64 -4.69 13.97
N HIS A 410 -15.64 -4.12 14.60
CA HIS A 410 -16.95 -3.85 14.01
C HIS A 410 -17.44 -2.48 14.47
N GLY A 411 -18.49 -1.94 13.85
CA GLY A 411 -18.96 -0.62 14.24
C GLY A 411 -20.00 -0.02 13.31
N ARG A 412 -20.10 1.31 13.33
CA ARG A 412 -20.95 2.09 12.44
C ARG A 412 -20.17 3.29 11.90
N THR A 413 -20.35 3.59 10.61
CA THR A 413 -19.62 4.69 9.98
C THR A 413 -20.47 5.47 8.99
N GLY A 414 -20.23 6.77 8.92
CA GLY A 414 -20.81 7.71 7.99
C GLY A 414 -19.73 8.67 7.50
N CYS A 415 -19.94 9.97 7.65
CA CYS A 415 -18.87 10.96 7.47
C CYS A 415 -17.78 10.84 8.56
N TYR A 416 -18.15 10.32 9.73
CA TYR A 416 -17.30 10.08 10.89
C TYR A 416 -17.38 8.61 11.30
N LEU A 417 -16.47 8.19 12.18
CA LEU A 417 -16.64 6.94 12.92
C LEU A 417 -17.71 7.15 14.00
N ASN A 418 -18.92 6.63 13.76
CA ASN A 418 -20.05 6.80 14.68
C ASN A 418 -19.95 5.87 15.88
N ALA A 419 -19.59 4.62 15.66
CA ALA A 419 -19.43 3.63 16.73
C ALA A 419 -18.35 2.61 16.40
N ILE A 420 -17.75 2.03 17.44
CA ILE A 420 -16.70 1.00 17.33
C ILE A 420 -16.89 -0.07 18.39
N GLY A 421 -16.65 -1.32 18.02
CA GLY A 421 -16.63 -2.50 18.87
C GLY A 421 -15.52 -3.44 18.42
N VAL A 422 -15.28 -4.49 19.21
CA VAL A 422 -14.16 -5.42 19.01
C VAL A 422 -14.60 -6.87 19.15
N HIS A 423 -13.91 -7.73 18.39
CA HIS A 423 -13.94 -9.18 18.57
C HIS A 423 -12.72 -9.61 19.38
N LEU A 424 -12.96 -10.39 20.43
CA LEU A 424 -11.96 -10.87 21.41
C LEU A 424 -11.85 -12.39 21.32
N THR A 425 -10.63 -12.91 21.50
CA THR A 425 -10.33 -14.36 21.60
C THR A 425 -9.40 -14.64 22.75
#